data_AF-A0A6I1L342-F1
#
_entry.id   AF-A0A6I1L342-F1
#
_cell.length_a   1.000
_cell.length_b   1.000
_cell.length_c   1.000
_cell.angle_alpha   90.00
_cell.angle_beta   90.00
_cell.angle_gamma   90.00
#
_symmetry.space_group_name_H-M   'P 1'
#
loop_
_entity.id
_entity.type
_entity.pdbx_description
1 polymer ?
#
loop_
_entity_poly.entity_id
_entity_poly.type
_entity_poly.pdbx_seq_one_letter_code
_entity_poly.pdbx_strand_id
1 'polypeptide(L)'
;MHKYSLLSVTGLAVLLGASQVMAATDLRQAVDSRVKPLMAQQGIAGLSVAVVQDGKAQYFNYGVASKETGQPVDEDTLFEIGSVSKTFTATLGAYAQASGKLKLSDPASQYLPALKGGKFDHISLLQLATYTPGGLPLQFPDASDSAEHMLAYFQQWKWNGRLPTQTPR
;
A
#
# COMPACT_ATOMS: atom_id res chain seq x y z
N MET A 1 -79.11 31.44 10.52
CA MET A 1 -79.17 30.36 9.51
C MET A 1 -77.95 30.55 8.61
N HIS A 2 -76.97 29.67 8.38
CA HIS A 2 -76.73 28.23 8.51
C HIS A 2 -75.33 28.00 9.13
N LYS A 3 -75.19 27.18 10.20
CA LYS A 3 -74.56 25.84 10.23
C LYS A 3 -73.44 25.59 9.21
N TYR A 4 -72.19 25.39 9.68
CA TYR A 4 -71.36 24.19 9.42
C TYR A 4 -70.30 24.05 10.53
N SER A 5 -70.43 22.97 11.29
CA SER A 5 -69.40 22.33 12.12
C SER A 5 -68.69 21.31 11.22
N LEU A 6 -67.37 21.15 11.29
CA LEU A 6 -66.72 19.83 11.13
C LEU A 6 -65.20 19.88 11.41
N LEU A 7 -64.82 19.08 12.41
CA LEU A 7 -63.63 18.22 12.54
C LEU A 7 -62.20 18.77 12.54
N SER A 8 -61.57 18.52 13.69
CA SER A 8 -60.15 18.32 13.97
C SER A 8 -59.40 17.48 12.94
N VAL A 9 -58.16 17.88 12.61
CA VAL A 9 -57.09 16.94 12.24
C VAL A 9 -55.80 17.39 12.93
N THR A 10 -55.55 16.77 14.09
CA THR A 10 -54.23 16.69 14.71
C THR A 10 -53.41 15.69 13.90
N GLY A 11 -52.39 16.16 13.18
CA GLY A 11 -51.48 15.31 12.40
C GLY A 11 -50.04 15.51 12.86
N LEU A 12 -49.61 14.71 13.83
CA LEU A 12 -48.26 14.63 14.35
C LEU A 12 -47.27 14.23 13.24
N ALA A 13 -46.44 15.15 12.78
CA ALA A 13 -45.37 14.89 11.81
C ALA A 13 -44.00 14.99 12.50
N VAL A 14 -43.60 13.95 13.23
CA VAL A 14 -42.21 13.77 13.67
C VAL A 14 -41.88 12.28 13.63
N LEU A 15 -41.46 11.76 12.48
CA LEU A 15 -40.80 10.45 12.36
C LEU A 15 -39.93 10.39 11.09
N LEU A 16 -38.95 11.29 10.98
CA LEU A 16 -37.90 11.24 9.97
C LEU A 16 -36.56 11.47 10.67
N GLY A 17 -36.01 10.42 11.29
CA GLY A 17 -34.71 10.53 11.96
C GLY A 17 -34.02 9.21 12.33
N ALA A 18 -34.71 8.06 12.31
CA ALA A 18 -34.13 6.81 12.82
C ALA A 18 -33.32 5.98 11.79
N SER A 19 -33.36 6.30 10.50
CA SER A 19 -32.80 5.41 9.48
C SER A 19 -31.30 5.56 9.19
N GLN A 20 -30.59 6.50 9.84
CA GLN A 20 -29.15 6.71 9.58
C GLN A 20 -28.22 5.97 10.55
N VAL A 21 -28.74 5.39 11.64
CA VAL A 21 -27.89 4.79 12.68
C VAL A 21 -27.49 3.33 12.36
N MET A 22 -28.28 2.62 11.54
CA MET A 22 -28.07 1.18 11.32
C MET A 22 -26.91 0.82 10.39
N ALA A 23 -26.43 1.75 9.55
CA ALA A 23 -25.35 1.48 8.60
C ALA A 23 -23.94 1.59 9.21
N ALA A 24 -23.76 2.39 10.26
CA ALA A 24 -22.47 2.56 10.92
C ALA A 24 -22.13 1.42 11.91
N THR A 25 -23.15 0.67 12.37
CA THR A 25 -22.98 -0.44 13.33
C THR A 25 -22.37 -1.70 12.70
N ASP A 26 -22.23 -1.78 11.38
CA ASP A 26 -21.74 -3.00 10.69
C ASP A 26 -20.19 -3.03 10.52
N LEU A 27 -19.55 -1.91 10.18
CA LEU A 27 -18.13 -1.94 9.78
C LEU A 27 -17.16 -2.21 10.95
N ARG A 28 -17.36 -1.60 12.12
CA ARG A 28 -16.50 -1.89 13.29
C ARG A 28 -16.59 -3.35 13.71
N GLN A 29 -17.79 -3.92 13.72
CA GLN A 29 -17.98 -5.32 14.04
C GLN A 29 -17.25 -6.22 13.02
N ALA A 30 -17.37 -5.92 11.73
CA ALA A 30 -16.70 -6.65 10.66
C ALA A 30 -15.15 -6.57 10.74
N VAL A 31 -14.60 -5.41 11.10
CA VAL A 31 -13.14 -5.24 11.30
C VAL A 31 -12.70 -5.97 12.57
N ASP A 32 -13.38 -5.74 13.71
CA ASP A 32 -13.04 -6.36 15.00
C ASP A 32 -13.04 -7.89 14.93
N SER A 33 -14.03 -8.49 14.25
CA SER A 33 -14.18 -9.93 14.15
C SER A 33 -13.06 -10.61 13.37
N ARG A 34 -12.26 -9.83 12.61
CA ARG A 34 -11.10 -10.33 11.84
C ARG A 34 -9.79 -9.94 12.48
N VAL A 35 -9.67 -8.69 12.93
CA VAL A 35 -8.42 -8.13 13.47
C VAL A 35 -8.08 -8.74 14.82
N LYS A 36 -9.02 -8.81 15.77
CA LYS A 36 -8.73 -9.31 17.12
C LYS A 36 -8.23 -10.77 17.11
N PRO A 37 -8.87 -11.71 16.38
CA PRO A 37 -8.33 -13.08 16.26
C PRO A 37 -6.97 -13.13 15.57
N LEU A 38 -6.77 -12.33 14.51
CA LEU A 38 -5.48 -12.27 13.81
C LEU A 38 -4.35 -11.80 14.73
N MET A 39 -4.59 -10.74 15.51
CA MET A 39 -3.60 -10.23 16.45
C MET A 39 -3.24 -11.27 17.51
N ALA A 40 -4.24 -11.97 18.05
CA ALA A 40 -4.02 -13.04 19.02
C ALA A 40 -3.25 -14.22 18.41
N GLN A 41 -3.61 -14.65 17.20
CA GLN A 41 -2.99 -15.79 16.52
C GLN A 41 -1.52 -15.51 16.14
N GLN A 42 -1.21 -14.29 15.71
CA GLN A 42 0.11 -13.92 15.18
C GLN A 42 0.99 -13.16 16.20
N GLY A 43 0.48 -12.92 17.41
CA GLY A 43 1.20 -12.17 18.44
C GLY A 43 1.49 -10.71 18.06
N ILE A 44 0.62 -10.09 17.25
CA ILE A 44 0.79 -8.71 16.77
C ILE A 44 0.55 -7.75 17.94
N ALA A 45 1.55 -6.91 18.23
CA ALA A 45 1.53 -5.99 19.37
C ALA A 45 0.57 -4.80 19.15
N GLY A 46 0.56 -4.26 17.94
CA GLY A 46 -0.21 -3.10 17.56
C GLY A 46 -0.54 -3.13 16.08
N LEU A 47 -1.73 -2.62 15.73
CA LEU A 47 -2.25 -2.65 14.37
C LEU A 47 -3.20 -1.46 14.17
N SER A 48 -3.05 -0.75 13.05
CA SER A 48 -4.01 0.26 12.59
C SER A 48 -4.63 -0.18 11.27
N VAL A 49 -5.96 -0.08 11.16
CA VAL A 49 -6.70 -0.25 9.91
C VAL A 49 -7.40 1.05 9.58
N ALA A 50 -7.23 1.54 8.35
CA ALA A 50 -8.05 2.59 7.80
C ALA A 50 -8.93 2.01 6.69
N VAL A 51 -10.24 2.27 6.73
CA VAL A 51 -11.16 1.97 5.64
C VAL A 51 -11.66 3.30 5.07
N VAL A 52 -11.46 3.50 3.76
CA VAL A 52 -11.95 4.68 3.06
C VAL A 52 -13.15 4.30 2.20
N GLN A 53 -14.30 4.90 2.48
CA GLN A 53 -15.55 4.71 1.74
C GLN A 53 -16.21 6.06 1.52
N ASP A 54 -16.65 6.33 0.28
CA ASP A 54 -17.29 7.59 -0.11
C ASP A 54 -16.48 8.84 0.30
N GLY A 55 -15.15 8.76 0.15
CA GLY A 55 -14.22 9.83 0.51
C GLY A 55 -14.00 10.04 2.01
N LYS A 56 -14.58 9.20 2.88
CA LYS A 56 -14.45 9.28 4.34
C LYS A 56 -13.59 8.14 4.85
N ALA A 57 -12.57 8.47 5.65
CA ALA A 57 -11.76 7.49 6.36
C ALA A 57 -12.39 7.15 7.72
N GLN A 58 -12.44 5.86 8.04
CA GLN A 58 -12.71 5.36 9.39
C GLN A 58 -11.50 4.57 9.87
N TYR A 59 -11.03 4.88 11.07
CA TYR A 59 -9.82 4.30 11.66
C TYR A 59 -10.16 3.30 12.76
N PHE A 60 -9.39 2.22 12.79
CA PHE A 60 -9.52 1.13 13.75
C PHE A 60 -8.14 0.79 14.29
N ASN A 61 -7.83 1.34 15.47
CA ASN A 61 -6.53 1.20 16.10
C ASN A 61 -6.60 0.18 17.25
N TYR A 62 -5.57 -0.66 17.37
CA TYR A 62 -5.50 -1.76 18.32
C TYR A 62 -4.11 -1.89 18.92
N GLY A 63 -4.04 -2.20 20.21
CA GLY A 63 -2.80 -2.55 20.89
C GLY A 63 -1.84 -1.36 21.06
N VAL A 64 -0.54 -1.65 21.04
CA VAL A 64 0.53 -0.69 21.36
C VAL A 64 1.59 -0.65 20.26
N ALA A 65 2.11 0.56 20.00
CA ALA A 65 3.23 0.80 19.10
C ALA A 65 4.56 0.33 19.70
N SER A 66 4.69 0.34 21.03
CA SER A 66 5.87 -0.15 21.76
C SER A 66 5.42 -0.95 22.99
N LYS A 67 5.98 -2.15 23.15
CA LYS A 67 5.73 -3.01 24.32
C LYS A 67 6.43 -2.48 25.57
N GLU A 68 7.51 -1.73 25.38
CA GLU A 68 8.34 -1.16 26.44
C GLU A 68 7.65 0.05 27.08
N THR A 69 7.11 0.96 26.26
CA THR A 69 6.47 2.19 26.72
C THR A 69 4.97 2.06 26.93
N GLY A 70 4.35 1.04 26.31
CA GLY A 70 2.89 0.89 26.29
C GLY A 70 2.18 1.95 25.46
N GLN A 71 2.90 2.70 24.61
CA GLN A 71 2.31 3.73 23.76
C GLN A 71 1.20 3.11 22.88
N PRO A 72 -0.05 3.60 22.94
CA PRO A 72 -1.12 3.07 22.12
C PRO A 72 -0.84 3.32 20.64
N VAL A 73 -1.29 2.42 19.77
CA VAL A 73 -1.38 2.72 18.34
C VAL A 73 -2.52 3.72 18.11
N ASP A 74 -2.27 4.71 17.28
CA ASP A 74 -3.24 5.62 16.68
C ASP A 74 -3.03 5.70 15.15
N GLU A 75 -3.85 6.51 14.47
CA GLU A 75 -3.78 6.72 13.02
C GLU A 75 -2.53 7.48 12.55
N ASP A 76 -1.84 8.15 13.47
CA ASP A 76 -0.62 8.92 13.21
C ASP A 76 0.65 8.12 13.50
N THR A 77 0.51 6.91 14.04
CA THR A 77 1.62 6.00 14.34
C THR A 77 2.35 5.59 13.07
N LEU A 78 3.67 5.79 13.05
CA LEU A 78 4.51 5.43 11.91
C LEU A 78 4.81 3.93 11.89
N PHE A 79 4.53 3.28 10.76
CA PHE A 79 4.85 1.87 10.50
C PHE A 79 5.81 1.74 9.31
N GLU A 80 6.71 0.76 9.37
CA GLU A 80 7.44 0.31 8.19
C GLU A 80 6.48 -0.42 7.24
N ILE A 81 6.27 0.13 6.03
CA ILE A 81 5.32 -0.42 5.04
C ILE A 81 5.97 -1.41 4.06
N GLY A 82 7.28 -1.66 4.19
CA GLY A 82 8.04 -2.62 3.39
C GLY A 82 7.83 -2.45 1.88
N SER A 83 7.43 -3.54 1.21
CA SER A 83 7.24 -3.53 -0.26
C SER A 83 6.11 -2.63 -0.75
N VAL A 84 5.22 -2.11 0.11
CA VAL A 84 4.25 -1.09 -0.29
C VAL A 84 4.97 0.19 -0.76
N SER A 85 6.18 0.47 -0.27
CA SER A 85 7.03 1.58 -0.74
C SER A 85 7.28 1.56 -2.26
N LYS A 86 7.22 0.40 -2.91
CA LYS A 86 7.37 0.28 -4.38
C LYS A 86 6.28 1.02 -5.15
N THR A 87 5.09 1.18 -4.58
CA THR A 87 4.01 1.97 -5.19
C THR A 87 4.38 3.45 -5.29
N PHE A 88 5.07 3.98 -4.28
CA PHE A 88 5.63 5.33 -4.29
C PHE A 88 6.76 5.46 -5.32
N THR A 89 7.70 4.51 -5.37
CA THR A 89 8.77 4.50 -6.38
C THR A 89 8.21 4.42 -7.81
N ALA A 90 7.18 3.60 -8.04
CA ALA A 90 6.49 3.51 -9.32
C ALA A 90 5.80 4.84 -9.69
N THR A 91 5.15 5.49 -8.72
CA THR A 91 4.52 6.80 -8.90
C THR A 91 5.55 7.86 -9.25
N LEU A 92 6.71 7.87 -8.59
CA LEU A 92 7.82 8.77 -8.91
C LEU A 92 8.36 8.54 -10.33
N GLY A 93 8.50 7.28 -10.76
CA GLY A 93 8.87 6.93 -12.13
C GLY A 93 7.84 7.40 -13.17
N ALA A 94 6.55 7.20 -12.89
CA ALA A 94 5.46 7.67 -13.73
C ALA A 94 5.43 9.21 -13.82
N TYR A 95 5.66 9.90 -12.71
CA TYR A 95 5.76 11.36 -12.67
C TYR A 95 6.94 11.87 -13.49
N ALA A 96 8.11 11.22 -13.39
CA ALA A 96 9.27 11.54 -14.21
C ALA A 96 8.98 11.35 -15.71
N GLN A 97 8.24 10.30 -16.09
CA GLN A 97 7.79 10.12 -17.47
C GLN A 97 6.83 11.24 -17.91
N ALA A 98 5.79 11.52 -17.12
CA ALA A 98 4.81 12.57 -17.43
C ALA A 98 5.47 13.95 -17.55
N SER A 99 6.55 14.18 -16.80
CA SER A 99 7.35 15.41 -16.82
C SER A 99 8.42 15.42 -17.92
N GLY A 100 8.44 14.43 -18.82
CA GLY A 100 9.39 14.33 -19.93
C GLY A 100 10.84 14.08 -19.51
N LYS A 101 11.09 13.61 -18.28
CA LYS A 101 12.45 13.34 -17.76
C LYS A 101 12.96 11.95 -18.12
N LEU A 102 12.07 11.01 -18.37
CA LEU A 102 12.40 9.68 -18.87
C LEU A 102 11.29 9.15 -19.78
N LYS A 103 11.55 8.04 -20.48
CA LYS A 103 10.52 7.19 -21.08
C LYS A 103 10.68 5.78 -20.57
N LEU A 104 9.60 5.13 -20.16
CA LEU A 104 9.64 3.77 -19.63
C LEU A 104 10.10 2.75 -20.69
N SER A 105 9.94 3.06 -21.97
CA SER A 105 10.42 2.24 -23.09
C SER A 105 11.93 2.30 -23.31
N ASP A 106 12.61 3.32 -22.79
CA ASP A 106 14.03 3.52 -23.04
C ASP A 106 14.88 2.50 -22.28
N PRO A 107 16.05 2.10 -22.82
CA PRO A 107 16.97 1.21 -22.14
C PRO A 107 17.56 1.87 -20.90
N ALA A 108 17.76 1.09 -19.83
CA ALA A 108 18.26 1.59 -18.56
C ALA A 108 19.66 2.23 -18.67
N SER A 109 20.52 1.71 -19.56
CA SER A 109 21.86 2.26 -19.80
C SER A 109 21.87 3.67 -20.41
N GLN A 110 20.72 4.13 -20.95
CA GLN A 110 20.55 5.52 -21.38
C GLN A 110 20.59 6.48 -20.18
N TYR A 111 20.07 6.07 -19.03
CA TYR A 111 19.98 6.89 -17.81
C TYR A 111 21.14 6.63 -16.84
N LEU A 112 21.78 5.46 -16.94
CA LEU A 112 22.99 5.14 -16.17
C LEU A 112 24.10 4.68 -17.13
N PRO A 113 24.93 5.63 -17.65
CA PRO A 113 25.94 5.33 -18.66
C PRO A 113 26.97 4.27 -18.28
N ALA A 114 27.20 4.07 -16.98
CA ALA A 114 28.08 3.01 -16.47
C ALA A 114 27.59 1.59 -16.79
N LEU A 115 26.36 1.41 -17.25
CA LEU A 115 25.79 0.13 -17.67
C LEU A 115 25.90 -0.14 -19.19
N LYS A 116 26.45 0.80 -19.97
CA LYS A 116 26.61 0.65 -21.42
C LYS A 116 27.55 -0.50 -21.77
N GLY A 117 27.26 -1.18 -22.88
CA GLY A 117 27.97 -2.38 -23.34
C GLY A 117 27.54 -3.67 -22.63
N GLY A 118 26.59 -3.59 -21.69
CA GLY A 118 26.06 -4.71 -20.92
C GLY A 118 24.63 -5.09 -21.32
N LYS A 119 24.00 -5.98 -20.54
CA LYS A 119 22.60 -6.42 -20.78
C LYS A 119 21.58 -5.28 -20.69
N PHE A 120 21.89 -4.24 -19.92
CA PHE A 120 21.02 -3.10 -19.69
C PHE A 120 20.89 -2.15 -20.90
N ASP A 121 21.66 -2.37 -21.98
CA ASP A 121 21.40 -1.76 -23.29
C ASP A 121 20.11 -2.28 -23.95
N HIS A 122 19.59 -3.41 -23.46
CA HIS A 122 18.40 -4.07 -24.00
C HIS A 122 17.29 -4.27 -22.97
N ILE A 123 17.48 -3.77 -21.74
CA ILE A 123 16.48 -3.81 -20.67
C ILE A 123 15.89 -2.42 -20.53
N SER A 124 14.59 -2.29 -20.77
CA SER A 124 13.88 -1.04 -20.59
C SER A 124 13.62 -0.73 -19.12
N LEU A 125 13.41 0.55 -18.80
CA LEU A 125 12.97 0.97 -17.48
C LEU A 125 11.64 0.30 -17.07
N LEU A 126 10.74 0.05 -18.03
CA LEU A 126 9.50 -0.69 -17.82
C LEU A 126 9.77 -2.11 -17.33
N GLN A 127 10.67 -2.83 -18.00
CA GLN A 127 11.02 -4.20 -17.61
C GLN A 127 11.61 -4.27 -16.19
N LEU A 128 12.38 -3.26 -15.78
CA LEU A 128 12.84 -3.15 -14.39
C LEU A 128 11.69 -2.92 -13.42
N ALA A 129 10.80 -1.98 -13.74
CA ALA A 129 9.64 -1.65 -12.90
C ALA A 129 8.64 -2.81 -12.75
N THR A 130 8.56 -3.71 -13.73
CA THR A 130 7.64 -4.85 -13.75
C THR A 130 8.30 -6.19 -13.43
N TYR A 131 9.54 -6.22 -12.96
CA TYR A 131 10.29 -7.45 -12.63
C TYR A 131 10.42 -8.44 -13.81
N THR A 132 10.43 -7.93 -15.04
CA THR A 132 10.65 -8.72 -16.26
C THR A 132 11.97 -8.41 -16.99
N PRO A 133 13.11 -8.08 -16.32
CA PRO A 133 14.38 -7.83 -17.01
C PRO A 133 15.11 -9.12 -17.42
N GLY A 134 14.54 -10.29 -17.09
CA GLY A 134 15.12 -11.59 -17.39
C GLY A 134 15.83 -12.25 -16.21
N GLY A 135 15.20 -12.29 -15.03
CA GLY A 135 15.69 -13.11 -13.90
C GLY A 135 16.65 -12.42 -12.94
N LEU A 136 16.50 -11.11 -12.70
CA LEU A 136 17.10 -10.48 -11.51
C LEU A 136 16.56 -11.17 -10.23
N PRO A 137 17.43 -11.40 -9.22
CA PRO A 137 17.03 -12.08 -7.99
C PRO A 137 16.15 -11.20 -7.09
N LEU A 138 15.55 -11.83 -6.08
CA LEU A 138 14.72 -11.13 -5.08
C LEU A 138 15.51 -10.10 -4.25
N GLN A 139 16.76 -10.43 -3.93
CA GLN A 139 17.68 -9.60 -3.17
C GLN A 139 19.02 -9.57 -3.88
N PHE A 140 19.81 -8.51 -3.65
CA PHE A 140 21.20 -8.52 -4.04
C PHE A 140 21.98 -9.61 -3.31
N PRO A 141 23.08 -10.13 -3.89
CA PRO A 141 24.04 -10.93 -3.13
C PRO A 141 24.60 -10.13 -1.95
N ASP A 142 24.93 -10.80 -0.84
CA ASP A 142 25.46 -10.14 0.36
C ASP A 142 26.71 -9.28 0.10
N ALA A 143 27.52 -9.65 -0.89
CA ALA A 143 28.70 -8.90 -1.30
C ALA A 143 28.40 -7.55 -2.01
N SER A 144 27.14 -7.26 -2.34
CA SER A 144 26.69 -6.01 -2.97
C SER A 144 26.19 -5.00 -1.92
N ASP A 145 27.00 -4.78 -0.89
CA ASP A 145 26.71 -3.99 0.31
C ASP A 145 27.00 -2.48 0.18
N SER A 146 27.51 -2.05 -0.97
CA SER A 146 27.82 -0.66 -1.29
C SER A 146 27.31 -0.28 -2.68
N ALA A 147 27.21 1.03 -2.96
CA ALA A 147 26.81 1.50 -4.27
C ALA A 147 27.76 1.04 -5.38
N GLU A 148 29.07 0.98 -5.09
CA GLU A 148 30.10 0.49 -6.01
C GLU A 148 29.93 -1.01 -6.29
N HIS A 149 29.76 -1.83 -5.25
CA HIS A 149 29.58 -3.27 -5.42
C HIS A 149 28.25 -3.61 -6.11
N MET A 150 27.18 -2.86 -5.81
CA MET A 150 25.90 -2.98 -6.51
C MET A 150 26.02 -2.65 -8.00
N LEU A 151 26.75 -1.58 -8.35
CA LEU A 151 26.99 -1.23 -9.74
C LEU A 151 27.80 -2.31 -10.45
N ALA A 152 28.86 -2.82 -9.81
CA ALA A 152 29.67 -3.92 -10.33
C ALA A 152 28.81 -5.18 -10.56
N TYR A 153 27.90 -5.50 -9.65
CA TYR A 153 26.93 -6.59 -9.81
C TYR A 153 26.08 -6.40 -11.07
N PHE A 154 25.50 -5.22 -11.29
CA PHE A 154 24.70 -4.95 -12.48
C PHE A 154 25.51 -4.98 -13.78
N GLN A 155 26.74 -4.46 -13.77
CA GLN A 155 27.63 -4.49 -14.94
C GLN A 155 27.98 -5.92 -15.37
N GLN A 156 28.12 -6.82 -14.40
CA GLN A 156 28.49 -8.22 -14.64
C GLN A 156 27.27 -9.14 -14.81
N TRP A 157 26.06 -8.63 -14.57
CA TRP A 157 24.86 -9.45 -14.54
C TRP A 157 24.60 -10.15 -15.89
N LYS A 158 24.41 -11.46 -15.81
CA LYS A 158 23.99 -12.32 -16.91
C LYS A 158 22.94 -13.30 -16.40
N TRP A 159 21.80 -13.38 -17.08
CA TRP A 159 20.87 -14.47 -16.82
C TRP A 159 21.49 -15.79 -17.25
N ASN A 160 21.50 -16.76 -16.34
CA ASN A 160 22.08 -18.09 -16.55
C ASN A 160 21.03 -19.14 -16.99
N GLY A 161 19.82 -18.72 -17.35
CA GLY A 161 18.74 -19.63 -17.76
C GLY A 161 18.06 -20.36 -16.59
N ARG A 162 18.51 -20.17 -15.35
CA ARG A 162 17.95 -20.82 -14.16
C ARG A 162 17.16 -19.81 -13.35
N LEU A 163 16.04 -20.26 -12.77
CA LEU A 163 15.34 -19.46 -11.78
C LEU A 163 16.25 -19.28 -10.56
N PRO A 164 16.29 -18.08 -9.94
CA PRO A 164 17.01 -17.90 -8.69
C PRO A 164 16.50 -18.92 -7.68
N THR A 165 17.38 -19.81 -7.20
CA THR A 165 17.05 -20.69 -6.07
C THR A 165 16.90 -19.80 -4.86
N GLN A 166 15.70 -19.77 -4.26
CA GLN A 166 15.55 -19.16 -2.94
C GLN A 166 16.38 -20.01 -1.98
N THR A 167 17.51 -19.49 -1.53
CA THR A 167 18.19 -20.07 -0.37
C THR A 167 17.26 -19.83 0.83
N PRO A 168 16.78 -20.88 1.53
CA PRO A 168 16.05 -20.69 2.76
C PRO A 168 16.95 -19.92 3.74
N ARG A 169 16.37 -18.95 4.46
CA ARG A 169 17.03 -18.38 5.65
C ARG A 169 16.95 -19.38 6.80
#